data_AF-A0A6J5VDG6-F1
#
_entry.id   AF-A0A6J5VDG6-F1
#
_cell.length_a   1.000
_cell.length_b   1.000
_cell.length_c   1.000
_cell.angle_alpha   90.00
_cell.angle_beta   90.00
_cell.angle_gamma   90.00
#
_symmetry.space_group_name_H-M   'P 1'
#
loop_
_entity.id
_entity.type
_entity.pdbx_description
1 polymer ?
#
loop_
_entity_poly.entity_id
_entity_poly.type
_entity_poly.pdbx_seq_one_letter_code
_entity_poly.pdbx_strand_id
1 'polypeptide(L)'
;MNVDGVFPSAFDQIDRQSKDICSAHIFTWKDNNEEEKRSDIRYQISEEMGAIKAAVGDTVLTFLWISCASTLGLATSFIANAVGIQDLPWPPLFITTALVFVLVFVFTFLGDALGGASFNPTGTASFYAAGLGADTLLSMALRFPAQALGAVGGVLAINEVMPQQYKHMLGGPSLKVDVHTGAIAEGVLTFIISFLVLVIILKGPRSPVLKMLLLSVVTVTLVVSGSVYTGPSMNPANL
;
A
#
# COMPACT_ATOMS: atom_id res chain seq x y z
N MET A 1 -13.29 -35.77 -79.32
CA MET A 1 -12.26 -35.08 -78.52
C MET A 1 -12.84 -33.76 -78.08
N ASN A 2 -13.17 -33.63 -76.81
CA ASN A 2 -13.79 -32.44 -76.24
C ASN A 2 -12.66 -31.48 -75.85
N VAL A 3 -12.62 -30.27 -76.42
CA VAL A 3 -11.55 -29.28 -76.19
C VAL A 3 -12.17 -27.94 -75.80
N ASP A 4 -13.03 -27.93 -74.78
CA ASP A 4 -13.55 -26.71 -74.19
C ASP A 4 -12.56 -26.19 -73.13
N GLY A 5 -11.40 -25.71 -73.58
CA GLY A 5 -10.43 -25.01 -72.76
C GLY A 5 -10.62 -23.50 -72.90
N VAL A 6 -11.59 -22.93 -72.19
CA VAL A 6 -11.77 -21.47 -72.10
C VAL A 6 -10.62 -20.91 -71.24
N PHE A 7 -9.56 -20.43 -71.89
CA PHE A 7 -8.51 -19.68 -71.20
C PHE A 7 -9.08 -18.34 -70.72
N PRO A 8 -9.02 -18.01 -69.42
CA PRO A 8 -9.46 -16.72 -68.91
C PRO A 8 -8.71 -15.60 -69.62
N SER A 9 -9.40 -14.51 -69.95
CA SER A 9 -8.73 -13.33 -70.52
C SER A 9 -7.75 -12.74 -69.50
N ALA A 10 -6.70 -12.06 -69.97
CA ALA A 10 -5.74 -11.40 -69.08
C ALA A 10 -6.43 -10.41 -68.12
N PHE A 11 -7.54 -9.81 -68.53
CA PHE A 11 -8.38 -8.96 -67.69
C PHE A 11 -9.09 -9.73 -66.55
N ASP A 12 -9.60 -10.94 -66.82
CA ASP A 12 -10.22 -11.78 -65.78
C ASP A 12 -9.21 -12.25 -64.73
N GLN A 13 -7.96 -12.47 -65.13
CA GLN A 13 -6.88 -12.81 -64.21
C GLN A 13 -6.52 -11.62 -63.31
N ILE A 14 -6.45 -10.40 -63.88
CA ILE A 14 -6.17 -9.18 -63.13
C ILE A 14 -7.31 -8.85 -62.14
N ASP A 15 -8.57 -9.00 -62.54
CA ASP A 15 -9.73 -8.76 -61.65
C ASP A 15 -9.78 -9.76 -60.48
N ARG A 16 -9.52 -11.06 -60.74
CA ARG A 16 -9.40 -12.06 -59.66
C ARG A 16 -8.26 -11.75 -58.72
N GLN A 17 -7.07 -11.46 -59.26
CA GLN A 17 -5.90 -11.12 -58.45
C GLN A 17 -6.16 -9.86 -57.60
N SER A 18 -6.85 -8.86 -58.14
CA SER A 18 -7.23 -7.64 -57.40
C SER A 18 -8.18 -7.95 -56.24
N LYS A 19 -9.20 -8.79 -56.47
CA LYS A 19 -10.15 -9.23 -55.43
C LYS A 19 -9.47 -10.04 -54.33
N ASP A 20 -8.55 -10.94 -54.69
CA ASP A 20 -7.80 -11.75 -53.73
C ASP A 20 -6.89 -10.88 -52.85
N ILE A 21 -6.19 -9.90 -53.44
CA ILE A 21 -5.36 -8.94 -52.69
C ILE A 21 -6.23 -8.10 -51.74
N CYS A 22 -7.38 -7.62 -52.19
CA CYS A 22 -8.28 -6.83 -51.37
C CYS A 22 -8.87 -7.65 -50.22
N SER A 23 -9.24 -8.91 -50.47
CA SER A 23 -9.73 -9.84 -49.45
C SER A 23 -8.66 -10.18 -48.41
N ALA A 24 -7.42 -10.42 -48.85
CA ALA A 24 -6.29 -10.65 -47.96
C ALA A 24 -5.98 -9.43 -47.08
N HIS A 25 -6.05 -8.21 -47.65
CA HIS A 25 -5.87 -6.97 -46.89
C HIS A 25 -6.98 -6.74 -45.85
N ILE A 26 -8.25 -7.01 -46.19
CA ILE A 26 -9.37 -6.88 -45.24
C ILE A 26 -9.25 -7.92 -44.12
N PHE A 27 -8.87 -9.16 -44.46
CA PHE A 27 -8.68 -10.22 -43.48
C PHE A 27 -7.55 -9.89 -42.50
N THR A 28 -6.38 -9.51 -43.00
CA THR A 28 -5.24 -9.09 -42.17
C THR A 28 -5.56 -7.86 -41.32
N TRP A 29 -6.24 -6.86 -41.87
CA TRP A 29 -6.69 -5.70 -41.09
C TRP A 29 -7.64 -6.09 -39.96
N LYS A 30 -8.58 -7.01 -40.21
CA LYS A 30 -9.51 -7.47 -39.18
C LYS A 30 -8.80 -8.26 -38.08
N ASP A 31 -7.88 -9.14 -38.46
CA ASP A 31 -7.11 -9.96 -37.52
C ASP A 31 -6.25 -9.08 -36.60
N ASN A 32 -5.54 -8.10 -37.17
CA ASN A 32 -4.74 -7.15 -36.39
C ASN A 32 -5.57 -6.35 -35.37
N ASN A 33 -6.78 -5.90 -35.73
CA ASN A 33 -7.67 -5.18 -34.80
C ASN A 33 -8.19 -6.09 -33.67
N GLU A 34 -8.49 -7.36 -33.98
CA GLU A 34 -8.93 -8.32 -32.97
C GLU A 34 -7.78 -8.69 -32.02
N GLU A 35 -6.55 -8.78 -32.52
CA GLU A 35 -5.36 -8.98 -31.69
C GLU A 35 -5.08 -7.78 -30.79
N GLU A 36 -5.15 -6.55 -31.30
CA GLU A 36 -4.99 -5.30 -30.54
C GLU A 36 -6.04 -5.21 -29.41
N LYS A 37 -7.31 -5.45 -29.74
CA LYS A 37 -8.38 -5.50 -28.75
C LYS A 37 -8.16 -6.57 -27.69
N ARG A 38 -7.64 -7.74 -28.09
CA ARG A 38 -7.32 -8.84 -27.15
C ARG A 38 -6.11 -8.50 -26.28
N SER A 39 -5.10 -7.79 -26.79
CA SER A 39 -3.99 -7.30 -25.96
C SER A 39 -4.45 -6.27 -24.94
N ASP A 40 -5.31 -5.33 -25.32
CA ASP A 40 -5.85 -4.32 -24.40
C ASP A 40 -6.65 -4.96 -23.27
N ILE A 41 -7.54 -5.91 -23.61
CA ILE A 41 -8.31 -6.67 -22.62
C ILE A 41 -7.38 -7.43 -21.67
N ARG A 42 -6.33 -8.08 -22.18
CA ARG A 42 -5.37 -8.81 -21.33
C ARG A 42 -4.57 -7.88 -20.43
N TYR A 43 -4.17 -6.72 -20.94
CA TYR A 43 -3.47 -5.70 -20.16
C TYR A 43 -4.35 -5.22 -19.01
N GLN A 44 -5.60 -4.85 -19.31
CA GLN A 44 -6.57 -4.39 -18.30
C GLN A 44 -6.84 -5.47 -17.24
N ILE A 45 -7.07 -6.72 -17.64
CA ILE A 45 -7.25 -7.84 -16.70
C ILE A 45 -6.00 -8.04 -15.83
N SER A 46 -4.81 -7.90 -16.40
CA SER A 46 -3.56 -8.03 -15.64
C SER A 46 -3.40 -6.92 -14.61
N GLU A 47 -3.78 -5.69 -14.95
CA GLU A 47 -3.75 -4.53 -14.07
C GLU A 47 -4.74 -4.71 -12.92
N GLU A 48 -5.99 -5.06 -13.23
CA GLU A 48 -7.03 -5.32 -12.24
C GLU A 48 -6.63 -6.45 -11.28
N MET A 49 -6.09 -7.55 -11.81
CA MET A 49 -5.63 -8.66 -10.98
C MET A 49 -4.41 -8.31 -10.12
N GLY A 50 -3.52 -7.45 -10.62
CA GLY A 50 -2.43 -6.88 -9.82
C GLY A 50 -2.95 -6.03 -8.67
N ALA A 51 -3.91 -5.14 -8.95
CA ALA A 51 -4.53 -4.27 -7.96
C ALA A 51 -5.29 -5.06 -6.87
N ILE A 52 -6.03 -6.11 -7.26
CA ILE A 52 -6.73 -6.99 -6.31
C ILE A 52 -5.74 -7.70 -5.38
N LYS A 53 -4.65 -8.25 -5.92
CA LYS A 53 -3.62 -8.90 -5.10
C LYS A 53 -3.00 -7.93 -4.10
N ALA A 54 -2.69 -6.71 -4.55
CA ALA A 54 -2.18 -5.66 -3.69
C ALA A 54 -3.18 -5.27 -2.59
N ALA A 55 -4.46 -5.12 -2.93
CA ALA A 55 -5.52 -4.82 -1.95
C ALA A 55 -5.69 -5.94 -0.90
N VAL A 56 -5.61 -7.21 -1.30
CA VAL A 56 -5.64 -8.34 -0.35
C VAL A 56 -4.43 -8.31 0.57
N GLY A 57 -3.23 -8.09 0.02
CA GLY A 57 -2.00 -7.95 0.80
C GLY A 57 -2.09 -6.79 1.80
N ASP A 58 -2.57 -5.64 1.35
CA ASP A 58 -2.82 -4.46 2.17
C ASP A 58 -3.79 -4.73 3.32
N THR A 59 -4.89 -5.45 3.06
CA THR A 59 -5.87 -5.82 4.10
C THR A 59 -5.20 -6.63 5.20
N VAL A 60 -4.46 -7.69 4.82
CA VAL A 60 -3.79 -8.59 5.76
C VAL A 60 -2.70 -7.85 6.54
N LEU A 61 -1.89 -7.05 5.83
CA LEU A 61 -0.78 -6.33 6.45
C LEU A 61 -1.27 -5.25 7.41
N THR A 62 -2.32 -4.48 7.06
CA THR A 62 -2.91 -3.49 7.97
C THR A 62 -3.59 -4.14 9.16
N PHE A 63 -4.31 -5.25 8.95
CA PHE A 63 -4.90 -6.03 10.04
C PHE A 63 -3.85 -6.42 11.08
N LEU A 64 -2.77 -7.06 10.62
CA LEU A 64 -1.68 -7.49 11.50
C LEU A 64 -0.99 -6.29 12.15
N TRP A 65 -0.76 -5.22 11.40
CA TRP A 65 -0.11 -4.02 11.90
C TRP A 65 -0.90 -3.42 13.05
N ILE A 66 -2.20 -3.18 12.89
CA ILE A 66 -3.04 -2.60 13.92
C ILE A 66 -3.10 -3.52 15.15
N SER A 67 -3.33 -4.82 14.97
CA SER A 67 -3.35 -5.76 16.10
C SER A 67 -2.02 -5.78 16.88
N CYS A 68 -0.88 -5.71 16.20
CA CYS A 68 0.43 -5.67 16.88
C CYS A 68 0.73 -4.30 17.50
N ALA A 69 0.55 -3.22 16.75
CA ALA A 69 0.88 -1.86 17.17
C ALA A 69 0.08 -1.42 18.41
N SER A 70 -1.19 -1.83 18.51
CA SER A 70 -2.03 -1.55 19.70
C SER A 70 -1.48 -2.17 20.99
N THR A 71 -0.59 -3.17 20.91
CA THR A 71 0.04 -3.79 22.09
C THR A 71 1.36 -3.15 22.50
N LEU A 72 1.90 -2.20 21.73
CA LEU A 72 3.21 -1.59 21.98
C LEU A 72 3.30 -0.91 23.34
N GLY A 73 2.29 -0.12 23.71
CA GLY A 73 2.28 0.57 25.00
C GLY A 73 2.31 -0.40 26.18
N LEU A 74 1.50 -1.46 26.09
CA LEU A 74 1.46 -2.54 27.07
C LEU A 74 2.78 -3.31 27.14
N ALA A 75 3.36 -3.68 25.99
CA ALA A 75 4.66 -4.36 25.93
C ALA A 75 5.77 -3.50 26.54
N THR A 76 5.80 -2.20 26.24
CA THR A 76 6.73 -1.24 26.85
C THR A 76 6.59 -1.22 28.37
N SER A 77 5.36 -1.09 28.89
CA SER A 77 5.12 -1.07 30.34
C SER A 77 5.55 -2.38 31.01
N PHE A 78 5.25 -3.54 30.40
CA PHE A 78 5.68 -4.83 30.94
C PHE A 78 7.20 -4.97 30.99
N ILE A 79 7.90 -4.61 29.91
CA ILE A 79 9.36 -4.69 29.86
C ILE A 79 9.99 -3.71 30.87
N ALA A 80 9.49 -2.47 30.94
CA ALA A 80 10.02 -1.47 31.88
C ALA A 80 9.84 -1.91 33.34
N ASN A 81 8.66 -2.47 33.67
CA ASN A 81 8.37 -3.01 35.00
C ASN A 81 9.23 -4.24 35.34
N ALA A 82 9.42 -5.16 34.39
CA ALA A 82 10.21 -6.38 34.60
C ALA A 82 11.69 -6.08 34.86
N VAL A 83 12.22 -5.01 34.27
CA VAL A 83 13.60 -4.56 34.47
C VAL A 83 13.72 -3.60 35.67
N GLY A 84 12.61 -3.09 36.20
CA GLY A 84 12.58 -2.17 37.34
C GLY A 84 12.98 -0.73 36.99
N ILE A 85 12.73 -0.30 35.75
CA ILE A 85 13.12 1.01 35.21
C ILE A 85 11.92 1.86 34.77
N GLN A 86 10.72 1.50 35.21
CA GLN A 86 9.47 2.18 34.84
C GLN A 86 9.39 3.64 35.31
N ASP A 87 10.05 3.97 36.41
CA ASP A 87 9.99 5.31 37.02
C ASP A 87 10.95 6.30 36.33
N LEU A 88 11.81 5.82 35.43
CA LEU A 88 12.70 6.68 34.67
C LEU A 88 12.01 7.18 33.39
N PRO A 89 12.22 8.44 32.98
CA PRO A 89 11.51 9.03 31.85
C PRO A 89 12.02 8.55 30.48
N TRP A 90 13.30 8.18 30.34
CA TRP A 90 13.89 7.80 29.05
C TRP A 90 13.83 6.30 28.69
N PRO A 91 13.87 5.33 29.62
CA PRO A 91 13.89 3.91 29.23
C PRO A 91 12.61 3.42 28.53
N PRO A 92 11.39 3.80 28.94
CA PRO A 92 10.18 3.45 28.19
C PRO A 92 10.19 3.96 26.74
N LEU A 93 10.78 5.13 26.47
CA LEU A 93 10.93 5.68 25.12
C LEU A 93 11.91 4.84 24.29
N PHE A 94 13.04 4.44 24.89
CA PHE A 94 14.00 3.57 24.22
C PHE A 94 13.40 2.19 23.90
N ILE A 95 12.69 1.59 24.85
CA ILE A 95 12.00 0.30 24.67
C ILE A 95 10.98 0.42 23.54
N THR A 96 10.13 1.44 23.57
CA THR A 96 9.12 1.67 22.52
C THR A 96 9.78 1.85 21.16
N THR A 97 10.88 2.60 21.08
CA THR A 97 11.63 2.79 19.82
C THR A 97 12.20 1.48 19.30
N ALA A 98 12.75 0.63 20.17
CA ALA A 98 13.25 -0.69 19.80
C ALA A 98 12.13 -1.62 19.31
N LEU A 99 10.97 -1.61 19.99
CA LEU A 99 9.80 -2.39 19.58
C LEU A 99 9.25 -1.92 18.23
N VAL A 100 9.08 -0.61 18.04
CA VAL A 100 8.67 -0.02 16.75
C VAL A 100 9.66 -0.36 15.66
N PHE A 101 10.96 -0.34 15.95
CA PHE A 101 11.99 -0.75 14.99
C PHE A 101 11.84 -2.20 14.55
N VAL A 102 11.64 -3.12 15.49
CA VAL A 102 11.40 -4.53 15.15
C VAL A 102 10.12 -4.68 14.33
N LEU A 103 9.03 -4.00 14.70
CA LEU A 103 7.77 -4.04 13.94
C LEU A 103 7.97 -3.50 12.53
N VAL A 104 8.46 -2.27 12.36
CA VAL A 104 8.67 -1.66 11.04
C VAL A 104 9.58 -2.53 10.18
N PHE A 105 10.63 -3.13 10.77
CA PHE A 105 11.49 -4.07 10.06
C PHE A 105 10.74 -5.29 9.53
N VAL A 106 10.00 -5.98 10.41
CA VAL A 106 9.23 -7.18 10.04
C VAL A 106 8.15 -6.85 9.01
N PHE A 107 7.40 -5.77 9.22
CA PHE A 107 6.29 -5.39 8.34
C PHE A 107 6.75 -4.86 6.99
N THR A 108 7.92 -4.22 6.92
CA THR A 108 8.53 -3.86 5.62
C THR A 108 8.87 -5.13 4.84
N PHE A 109 9.52 -6.10 5.50
CA PHE A 109 9.84 -7.38 4.87
C PHE A 109 8.59 -8.15 4.42
N LEU A 110 7.54 -8.20 5.25
CA LEU A 110 6.27 -8.83 4.90
C LEU A 110 5.57 -8.11 3.74
N GLY A 111 5.60 -6.77 3.72
CA GLY A 111 5.05 -5.98 2.62
C GLY A 111 5.72 -6.31 1.28
N ASP A 112 7.05 -6.39 1.27
CA ASP A 112 7.81 -6.80 0.09
C ASP A 112 7.48 -8.24 -0.33
N ALA A 113 7.40 -9.17 0.63
CA ALA A 113 7.04 -10.57 0.38
C ALA A 113 5.62 -10.75 -0.16
N LEU A 114 4.69 -9.85 0.21
CA LEU A 114 3.31 -9.80 -0.29
C LEU A 114 3.17 -9.00 -1.60
N GLY A 115 4.29 -8.69 -2.28
CA GLY A 115 4.28 -8.04 -3.58
C GLY A 115 4.14 -6.51 -3.50
N GLY A 116 4.70 -5.89 -2.46
CA GLY A 116 4.63 -4.44 -2.24
C GLY A 116 3.35 -4.01 -1.51
N ALA A 117 2.82 -4.86 -0.63
CA ALA A 117 1.72 -4.50 0.25
C ALA A 117 2.14 -3.38 1.22
N SER A 118 1.19 -2.54 1.60
CA SER A 118 1.37 -1.40 2.49
C SER A 118 0.27 -1.35 3.53
N PHE A 119 0.64 -1.01 4.75
CA PHE A 119 -0.30 -0.88 5.88
C PHE A 119 -0.68 0.58 6.20
N ASN A 120 -0.21 1.53 5.38
CA ASN A 120 -0.40 2.95 5.61
C ASN A 120 -0.85 3.66 4.31
N PRO A 121 -2.11 4.16 4.24
CA PRO A 121 -2.64 4.79 3.04
C PRO A 121 -1.89 6.08 2.69
N THR A 122 -1.42 6.81 3.70
CA THR A 122 -0.60 8.01 3.52
C THR A 122 0.72 7.65 2.85
N GLY A 123 1.34 6.55 3.28
CA GLY A 123 2.54 6.02 2.66
C GLY A 123 2.30 5.76 1.17
N THR A 124 1.29 4.96 0.85
CA THR A 124 0.91 4.65 -0.54
C THR A 124 0.62 5.90 -1.37
N ALA A 125 -0.17 6.85 -0.85
CA ALA A 125 -0.46 8.11 -1.53
C ALA A 125 0.80 8.96 -1.77
N SER A 126 1.71 9.01 -0.80
CA SER A 126 2.95 9.80 -0.90
C SER A 126 3.92 9.24 -1.95
N PHE A 127 4.03 7.91 -2.06
CA PHE A 127 4.84 7.27 -3.11
C PHE A 127 4.23 7.50 -4.49
N TYR A 128 2.92 7.32 -4.63
CA TYR A 128 2.22 7.61 -5.88
C TYR A 128 2.40 9.07 -6.31
N ALA A 129 2.20 10.03 -5.39
CA ALA A 129 2.36 11.45 -5.67
C ALA A 129 3.80 11.83 -6.06
N ALA A 130 4.79 11.10 -5.55
CA ALA A 130 6.20 11.26 -5.93
C ALA A 130 6.56 10.61 -7.28
N GLY A 131 5.60 9.96 -7.96
CA GLY A 131 5.82 9.23 -9.20
C GLY A 131 6.62 7.94 -9.00
N LEU A 132 6.48 7.32 -7.82
CA LEU A 132 7.22 6.12 -7.42
C LEU A 132 6.27 4.92 -7.28
N GLY A 133 6.76 3.75 -7.69
CA GLY A 133 6.00 2.50 -7.62
C GLY A 133 5.19 2.22 -8.89
N ALA A 134 4.46 1.12 -8.86
CA ALA A 134 3.63 0.65 -9.98
C ALA A 134 2.13 0.96 -9.77
N ASP A 135 1.78 1.73 -8.72
CA ASP A 135 0.39 2.02 -8.40
C ASP A 135 -0.25 2.98 -9.40
N THR A 136 -1.50 2.70 -9.75
CA THR A 136 -2.36 3.54 -10.60
C THR A 136 -3.51 4.12 -9.76
N LEU A 137 -4.28 5.07 -10.33
CA LEU A 137 -5.48 5.57 -9.64
C LEU A 137 -6.46 4.44 -9.32
N LEU A 138 -6.57 3.46 -10.22
CA LEU A 138 -7.43 2.30 -10.05
C LEU A 138 -6.90 1.37 -8.95
N SER A 139 -5.59 1.11 -8.90
CA SER A 139 -5.03 0.29 -7.82
C SER A 139 -5.21 0.96 -6.46
N MET A 140 -4.97 2.27 -6.36
CA MET A 140 -5.18 3.02 -5.11
C MET A 140 -6.63 3.03 -4.64
N ALA A 141 -7.59 3.14 -5.58
CA ALA A 141 -9.02 3.11 -5.25
C ALA A 141 -9.45 1.78 -4.61
N LEU A 142 -8.76 0.67 -4.92
CA LEU A 142 -9.00 -0.63 -4.28
C LEU A 142 -8.19 -0.78 -2.98
N ARG A 143 -6.97 -0.26 -2.95
CA ARG A 143 -6.04 -0.40 -1.82
C ARG A 143 -6.46 0.40 -0.59
N PHE A 144 -6.90 1.65 -0.73
CA PHE A 144 -7.27 2.46 0.45
C PHE A 144 -8.46 1.88 1.24
N PRO A 145 -9.58 1.47 0.60
CA PRO A 145 -10.64 0.78 1.32
C PRO A 145 -10.17 -0.54 1.95
N ALA A 146 -9.31 -1.28 1.26
CA ALA A 146 -8.77 -2.53 1.76
C ALA A 146 -7.92 -2.34 3.03
N GLN A 147 -7.08 -1.30 3.09
CA GLN A 147 -6.33 -0.94 4.29
C GLN A 147 -7.26 -0.52 5.43
N ALA A 148 -8.32 0.25 5.16
CA ALA A 148 -9.31 0.60 6.16
C ALA A 148 -10.06 -0.62 6.71
N LEU A 149 -10.43 -1.57 5.85
CA LEU A 149 -11.04 -2.84 6.25
C LEU A 149 -10.09 -3.67 7.12
N GLY A 150 -8.82 -3.77 6.73
CA GLY A 150 -7.79 -4.44 7.51
C GLY A 150 -7.67 -3.83 8.91
N ALA A 151 -7.63 -2.50 8.99
CA ALA A 151 -7.57 -1.79 10.26
C ALA A 151 -8.76 -2.06 11.18
N VAL A 152 -9.99 -1.95 10.67
CA VAL A 152 -11.20 -2.26 11.44
C VAL A 152 -11.15 -3.70 11.95
N GLY A 153 -10.76 -4.64 11.09
CA GLY A 153 -10.56 -6.03 11.50
C GLY A 153 -9.52 -6.16 12.62
N GLY A 154 -8.40 -5.45 12.51
CA GLY A 154 -7.32 -5.49 13.49
C GLY A 154 -7.74 -4.94 14.86
N VAL A 155 -8.51 -3.84 14.88
CA VAL A 155 -9.11 -3.25 16.09
C VAL A 155 -10.11 -4.22 16.73
N LEU A 156 -11.00 -4.82 15.94
CA LEU A 156 -11.97 -5.78 16.45
C LEU A 156 -11.29 -7.02 17.03
N ALA A 157 -10.28 -7.54 16.34
CA ALA A 157 -9.51 -8.69 16.81
C ALA A 157 -8.80 -8.39 18.12
N ILE A 158 -8.10 -7.25 18.24
CA ILE A 158 -7.38 -6.91 19.47
C ILE A 158 -8.33 -6.64 20.64
N ASN A 159 -9.47 -5.99 20.39
CA ASN A 159 -10.48 -5.75 21.42
C ASN A 159 -11.08 -7.06 21.95
N GLU A 160 -11.21 -8.09 21.11
CA GLU A 160 -11.72 -9.39 21.54
C GLU A 160 -10.68 -10.17 22.35
N VAL A 161 -9.41 -10.21 21.91
CA VAL A 161 -8.38 -11.03 22.57
C VAL A 161 -7.74 -10.37 23.78
N MET A 162 -7.86 -9.05 23.94
CA MET A 162 -7.20 -8.33 25.03
C MET A 162 -7.89 -8.57 26.39
N PRO A 163 -7.13 -8.93 27.44
CA PRO A 163 -7.69 -9.10 28.78
C PRO A 163 -8.35 -7.81 29.29
N GLN A 164 -9.48 -7.96 30.00
CA GLN A 164 -10.28 -6.83 30.51
C GLN A 164 -9.45 -5.80 31.30
N GLN A 165 -8.50 -6.25 32.10
CA GLN A 165 -7.59 -5.40 32.87
C GLN A 165 -6.71 -4.48 32.01
N TYR A 166 -6.46 -4.83 30.75
CA TYR A 166 -5.61 -4.07 29.82
C TYR A 166 -6.39 -3.39 28.68
N LYS A 167 -7.71 -3.61 28.57
CA LYS A 167 -8.51 -2.97 27.52
C LYS A 167 -8.45 -1.44 27.54
N HIS A 168 -8.29 -0.84 28.71
CA HIS A 168 -8.10 0.60 28.84
C HIS A 168 -6.81 1.12 28.18
N MET A 169 -5.83 0.24 27.93
CA MET A 169 -4.57 0.57 27.25
C MET A 169 -4.68 0.47 25.73
N LEU A 170 -5.78 -0.07 25.17
CA LEU A 170 -6.05 -0.11 23.73
C LEU A 170 -6.54 1.24 23.16
N GLY A 171 -6.37 2.33 23.91
CA GLY A 171 -6.80 3.65 23.48
C GLY A 171 -6.11 4.06 22.18
N GLY A 172 -6.90 4.31 21.14
CA GLY A 172 -6.43 4.89 19.88
C GLY A 172 -6.25 6.41 19.99
N PRO A 173 -6.03 7.07 18.84
CA PRO A 173 -6.03 8.53 18.77
C PRO A 173 -7.23 9.14 19.49
N SER A 174 -6.97 10.12 20.33
CA SER A 174 -7.98 10.80 21.11
C SER A 174 -7.74 12.30 21.01
N LEU A 175 -8.74 12.97 20.46
CA LEU A 175 -8.72 14.41 20.25
C LEU A 175 -8.74 15.11 21.62
N LYS A 176 -7.61 15.73 22.00
CA LYS A 176 -7.46 16.47 23.27
C LYS A 176 -7.71 17.97 23.12
N VAL A 177 -7.84 18.43 21.88
CA VAL A 177 -8.07 19.83 21.49
C VAL A 177 -9.38 19.95 20.71
N ASP A 178 -9.77 21.15 20.28
CA ASP A 178 -10.93 21.28 19.40
C ASP A 178 -10.68 20.61 18.04
N VAL A 179 -11.77 20.25 17.34
CA VAL A 179 -11.70 19.52 16.06
C VAL A 179 -10.89 20.26 15.00
N HIS A 180 -10.96 21.59 14.96
CA HIS A 180 -10.27 22.38 13.95
C HIS A 180 -8.75 22.38 14.21
N THR A 181 -8.34 22.65 15.45
CA THR A 181 -6.92 22.58 15.86
C THR A 181 -6.37 21.16 15.73
N GLY A 182 -7.15 20.14 16.08
CA GLY A 182 -6.78 18.74 15.93
C GLY A 182 -6.59 18.32 14.47
N ALA A 183 -7.49 18.75 13.59
CA ALA A 183 -7.38 18.48 12.16
C ALA A 183 -6.15 19.14 11.54
N ILE A 184 -5.84 20.39 11.93
CA ILE A 184 -4.61 21.07 11.50
C ILE A 184 -3.38 20.34 12.03
N ALA A 185 -3.37 19.97 13.32
CA ALA A 185 -2.25 19.28 13.94
C ALA A 185 -1.98 17.92 13.26
N GLU A 186 -3.01 17.09 13.05
CA GLU A 186 -2.89 15.82 12.32
C GLU A 186 -2.44 16.04 10.89
N GLY A 187 -2.96 17.05 10.19
CA GLY A 187 -2.55 17.37 8.83
C GLY A 187 -1.06 17.72 8.73
N VAL A 188 -0.58 18.58 9.63
CA VAL A 188 0.85 18.96 9.70
C VAL A 188 1.71 17.76 10.07
N LEU A 189 1.30 16.98 11.07
CA LEU A 189 2.07 15.83 11.54
C LEU A 189 2.16 14.74 10.47
N THR A 190 1.05 14.48 9.77
CA THR A 190 0.95 13.55 8.64
C THR A 190 1.79 14.01 7.45
N PHE A 191 1.81 15.31 7.16
CA PHE A 191 2.68 15.88 6.13
C PHE A 191 4.17 15.68 6.49
N ILE A 192 4.56 16.04 7.72
CA ILE A 192 5.95 15.94 8.17
C ILE A 192 6.43 14.48 8.13
N ILE A 193 5.65 13.52 8.65
CA ILE A 193 6.07 12.10 8.58
C ILE A 193 6.20 11.63 7.13
N SER A 194 5.23 11.95 6.26
CA SER A 194 5.26 11.51 4.87
C SER A 194 6.47 12.05 4.14
N PHE A 195 6.76 13.33 4.35
CA PHE A 195 7.94 13.98 3.79
C PHE A 195 9.24 13.35 4.31
N LEU A 196 9.36 13.13 5.61
CA LEU A 196 10.55 12.51 6.21
C LEU A 196 10.72 11.05 5.76
N VAL A 197 9.65 10.27 5.71
CA VAL A 197 9.65 8.90 5.18
C VAL A 197 10.16 8.89 3.74
N LEU A 198 9.65 9.78 2.89
CA LEU A 198 10.09 9.90 1.50
C LEU A 198 11.57 10.28 1.42
N VAL A 199 12.03 11.27 2.20
CA VAL A 199 13.44 11.67 2.27
C VAL A 199 14.34 10.54 2.75
N ILE A 200 13.93 9.79 3.79
CA ILE A 200 14.69 8.67 4.33
C ILE A 200 14.76 7.52 3.31
N ILE A 201 13.68 7.25 2.58
CA ILE A 201 13.66 6.15 1.63
C ILE A 201 14.45 6.49 0.36
N LEU A 202 14.37 7.73 -0.13
CA LEU A 202 15.04 8.17 -1.35
C LEU A 202 16.49 8.63 -1.15
N LYS A 203 16.77 9.35 -0.06
CA LYS A 203 18.08 9.97 0.21
C LYS A 203 18.74 9.47 1.49
N GLY A 204 18.09 8.56 2.22
CA GLY A 204 18.66 8.00 3.44
C GLY A 204 19.81 7.03 3.19
N PRO A 205 20.33 6.43 4.26
CA PRO A 205 21.50 5.57 4.20
C PRO A 205 21.32 4.36 3.27
N ARG A 206 22.44 3.88 2.72
CA ARG A 206 22.46 2.67 1.89
C ARG A 206 22.10 1.39 2.67
N SER A 207 22.35 1.36 3.98
CA SER A 207 22.04 0.19 4.80
C SER A 207 20.54 0.13 5.12
N PRO A 208 19.84 -0.97 4.75
CA PRO A 208 18.40 -1.12 5.02
C PRO A 208 18.07 -1.03 6.52
N VAL A 209 18.93 -1.61 7.35
CA VAL A 209 18.80 -1.58 8.83
C VAL A 209 18.79 -0.15 9.36
N LEU A 210 19.72 0.71 8.91
CA LEU A 210 19.81 2.09 9.38
C LEU A 210 18.64 2.93 8.86
N LYS A 211 18.17 2.65 7.64
CA LYS A 211 16.97 3.28 7.08
C LYS A 211 15.74 2.97 7.93
N MET A 212 15.54 1.71 8.30
CA MET A 212 14.45 1.28 9.19
C MET A 212 14.58 1.86 10.61
N LEU A 213 15.81 1.98 11.12
CA LEU A 213 16.06 2.65 12.40
C LEU A 213 15.65 4.12 12.36
N LEU A 214 16.05 4.85 11.31
CA LEU A 214 15.67 6.25 11.12
C LEU A 214 14.16 6.43 11.00
N LEU A 215 13.47 5.56 10.24
CA LEU A 215 12.02 5.57 10.15
C LEU A 215 11.38 5.42 11.53
N SER A 216 11.88 4.47 12.33
CA SER A 216 11.35 4.18 13.67
C SER A 216 11.56 5.33 14.64
N VAL A 217 12.73 5.95 14.62
CA VAL A 217 13.04 7.14 15.44
C VAL A 217 12.13 8.30 15.05
N VAL A 218 11.94 8.56 13.76
CA VAL A 218 11.04 9.64 13.28
C VAL A 218 9.59 9.35 13.69
N THR A 219 9.11 8.13 13.53
CA THR A 219 7.76 7.74 13.93
C THR A 219 7.56 7.97 15.43
N VAL A 220 8.43 7.44 16.29
CA VAL A 220 8.28 7.62 17.74
C VAL A 220 8.40 9.08 18.15
N THR A 221 9.33 9.84 17.55
CA THR A 221 9.49 11.28 17.85
C THR A 221 8.21 12.04 17.56
N LEU A 222 7.64 11.84 16.37
CA LEU A 222 6.40 12.51 15.98
C LEU A 222 5.20 12.01 16.79
N VAL A 223 5.15 10.73 17.16
CA VAL A 223 4.11 10.19 18.03
C VAL A 223 4.14 10.87 19.40
N VAL A 224 5.32 10.99 19.99
CA VAL A 224 5.50 11.67 21.28
C VAL A 224 5.15 13.15 21.17
N SER A 225 5.63 13.86 20.13
CA SER A 225 5.34 15.28 19.91
C SER A 225 3.87 15.57 19.63
N GLY A 226 3.17 14.70 18.89
CA GLY A 226 1.75 14.86 18.57
C GLY A 226 0.81 14.44 19.70
N SER A 227 1.28 13.65 20.67
CA SER A 227 0.44 13.05 21.73
C SER A 227 -0.30 14.06 22.61
N VAL A 228 0.19 15.30 22.67
CA VAL A 228 -0.42 16.43 23.39
C VAL A 228 -1.65 17.00 22.66
N TYR A 229 -1.76 16.78 21.35
CA TYR A 229 -2.86 17.33 20.54
C TYR A 229 -3.94 16.27 20.27
N THR A 230 -3.54 15.11 19.75
CA THR A 230 -4.50 14.16 19.14
C THR A 230 -4.23 12.69 19.43
N GLY A 231 -3.11 12.34 20.09
CA GLY A 231 -2.70 10.93 20.21
C GLY A 231 -2.41 10.37 18.81
N PRO A 232 -1.35 10.83 18.16
CA PRO A 232 -1.37 11.12 16.74
C PRO A 232 -1.62 9.91 15.86
N SER A 233 -2.58 10.04 14.92
CA SER A 233 -2.97 8.95 14.03
C SER A 233 -1.93 8.74 12.94
N MET A 234 -1.55 9.83 12.25
CA MET A 234 -0.51 9.89 11.20
C MET A 234 -0.70 8.90 10.03
N ASN A 235 -1.83 8.21 10.04
CA ASN A 235 -2.27 7.15 9.17
C ASN A 235 -3.80 7.13 9.27
N PRO A 236 -4.55 7.40 8.18
CA PRO A 236 -6.01 7.35 8.19
C PRO A 236 -6.59 5.98 8.56
N ALA A 237 -5.84 4.89 8.38
CA ALA A 237 -6.23 3.56 8.80
C ALA A 237 -5.99 3.31 10.31
N ASN A 238 -5.37 4.24 11.03
CA ASN A 238 -5.12 4.13 12.46
C ASN A 238 -6.14 4.91 13.32
N LEU A 239 -7.19 5.44 12.67
CA LEU A 239 -8.32 6.12 13.30
C LEU A 239 -9.31 5.13 13.93
#